data_AF-A0AAV6I3L5-F1
#
_entry.id   AF-A0AAV6I3L5-F1
#
_cell.length_a   1.000
_cell.length_b   1.000
_cell.length_c   1.000
_cell.angle_alpha   90.00
_cell.angle_beta   90.00
_cell.angle_gamma   90.00
#
_symmetry.space_group_name_H-M   'P 1'
#
loop_
_entity.id
_entity.type
_entity.pdbx_description
1 polymer ?
#
loop_
_entity_poly.entity_id
_entity_poly.type
_entity_poly.pdbx_seq_one_letter_code
_entity_poly.pdbx_strand_id
1 'polypeptide(L)'
;MVQRLPPPSLYIGIAKTRVAIEDKMVQIETEHNAQEGAIPITQEALSVKGLKARSGYVKGLSIRPSTSIRTVNGEYVTHLEGKVQEQAEKIQEQAEGIEAANNKIEEQRKTLASVMAFLKQQGFTG
;
A
#
# COMPACT_ATOMS: atom_id res chain seq x y z
N MET A 1 11.84 15.19 -26.79
CA MET A 1 12.41 14.21 -25.84
C MET A 1 13.67 13.63 -26.46
N VAL A 2 14.85 13.93 -25.92
CA VAL A 2 16.12 13.37 -26.41
C VAL A 2 16.45 12.16 -25.55
N GLN A 3 16.35 10.94 -26.11
CA GLN A 3 16.84 9.74 -25.43
C GLN A 3 18.37 9.86 -25.31
N ARG A 4 18.89 10.02 -24.08
CA ARG A 4 20.32 9.95 -23.83
C ARG A 4 20.76 8.49 -23.93
N LEU A 5 21.53 8.16 -24.97
CA LEU A 5 22.23 6.88 -25.08
C LEU A 5 23.30 6.78 -23.98
N PRO A 6 23.48 5.61 -23.34
CA PRO A 6 24.50 5.42 -22.32
C PRO A 6 25.92 5.61 -22.89
N PRO A 7 26.90 5.95 -22.03
CA PRO A 7 28.27 6.23 -22.46
C PRO A 7 28.94 4.97 -23.05
N PRO A 8 29.83 5.10 -24.05
CA PRO A 8 30.50 3.98 -24.72
C PRO A 8 31.22 2.99 -23.79
N SER A 9 31.76 3.49 -22.67
CA SER A 9 32.44 2.66 -21.66
C SER A 9 31.53 1.64 -20.99
N LEU A 10 30.23 1.94 -20.88
CA LEU A 10 29.24 1.03 -20.30
C LEU A 10 28.93 -0.13 -21.26
N TYR A 11 28.86 0.13 -22.56
CA TYR A 11 28.67 -0.90 -23.58
C TYR A 11 29.83 -1.90 -23.62
N ILE A 12 31.07 -1.40 -23.54
CA ILE A 12 32.28 -2.23 -23.51
C ILE A 12 32.31 -3.09 -22.24
N GLY A 13 31.92 -2.52 -21.09
CA GLY A 13 31.82 -3.26 -19.83
C GLY A 13 30.80 -4.39 -19.89
N ILE A 14 29.59 -4.11 -20.40
CA ILE A 14 28.51 -5.09 -20.53
C ILE A 14 28.91 -6.22 -21.50
N ALA A 15 29.47 -5.87 -22.66
CA ALA A 15 29.91 -6.86 -23.65
C ALA A 15 30.99 -7.80 -23.09
N LYS A 16 32.00 -7.25 -22.40
CA LYS A 16 33.06 -8.06 -21.76
C LYS A 16 32.52 -8.99 -20.68
N THR A 17 31.57 -8.53 -19.87
CA THR A 17 30.95 -9.39 -18.86
C THR A 17 30.08 -10.49 -19.46
N ARG A 18 29.41 -10.21 -20.57
CA ARG A 18 28.56 -11.19 -21.26
C ARG A 18 29.40 -12.31 -21.86
N VAL A 19 30.47 -11.97 -22.58
CA VAL A 19 31.42 -12.96 -23.15
C VAL A 19 32.03 -13.82 -22.05
N ALA A 20 32.46 -13.21 -20.94
CA ALA A 20 33.03 -13.95 -19.81
C ALA A 20 32.02 -14.86 -19.07
N ILE A 21 30.71 -14.63 -19.22
CA ILE A 21 29.66 -15.51 -18.68
C ILE A 21 29.42 -16.66 -19.65
N GLU A 22 29.35 -16.38 -20.95
CA GLU A 22 29.18 -17.39 -22.00
C GLU A 22 30.33 -18.42 -21.97
N ASP A 23 31.58 -17.97 -21.85
CA ASP A 23 32.76 -18.86 -21.73
C ASP A 23 32.67 -19.79 -20.50
N LYS A 24 32.19 -19.28 -19.36
CA LYS A 24 32.01 -20.08 -18.14
C LYS A 24 30.90 -21.11 -18.25
N MET A 25 29.80 -20.76 -18.92
CA MET A 25 28.68 -21.67 -19.15
C MET A 25 29.14 -22.85 -20.03
N VAL A 26 29.86 -22.55 -21.12
CA VAL A 26 30.43 -23.58 -21.99
C VAL A 26 31.41 -24.48 -21.22
N GLN A 27 32.28 -23.90 -20.40
CA GLN A 27 33.21 -24.67 -19.57
C GLN A 27 32.47 -25.65 -18.64
N ILE A 28 31.45 -25.18 -17.90
CA ILE A 28 30.67 -26.02 -16.98
C ILE A 28 29.96 -27.17 -17.71
N GLU A 29 29.44 -26.91 -18.91
CA GLU A 29 28.80 -27.94 -19.74
C GLU A 29 29.81 -29.00 -20.19
N THR A 30 30.99 -28.58 -20.65
CA THR A 30 32.05 -29.53 -21.05
C THR A 30 32.56 -30.37 -19.89
N GLU A 31 32.71 -29.79 -18.70
CA GLU A 31 33.14 -30.50 -17.49
C GLU A 31 32.08 -31.50 -17.00
N HIS A 32 30.80 -31.13 -17.05
CA HIS A 32 29.70 -32.01 -16.65
C HIS A 32 29.54 -33.20 -17.61
N ASN A 33 29.65 -32.95 -18.92
CA ASN A 33 29.53 -33.99 -19.93
C ASN A 33 30.75 -34.93 -20.01
N ALA A 34 31.88 -34.53 -19.43
CA ALA A 34 33.06 -35.40 -19.29
C ALA A 34 32.90 -36.46 -18.18
N GLN A 35 31.83 -36.39 -17.36
CA GLN A 35 31.53 -37.40 -16.34
C GLN A 35 30.84 -38.62 -16.98
N GLU A 36 31.40 -39.81 -16.78
CA GLU A 36 30.89 -41.07 -17.34
C GLU A 36 29.48 -41.37 -16.80
N GLY A 37 28.49 -41.45 -17.71
CA GLY A 37 27.08 -41.66 -17.36
C GLY A 37 26.30 -40.39 -17.00
N ALA A 38 26.86 -39.19 -17.22
CA ALA A 38 26.17 -37.94 -16.91
C ALA A 38 24.91 -37.72 -17.77
N ILE A 39 23.81 -37.38 -17.10
CA ILE A 39 22.61 -36.85 -17.73
C ILE A 39 22.95 -35.45 -18.26
N PRO A 40 22.51 -35.05 -19.47
CA PRO A 40 22.72 -33.70 -19.99
C PRO A 40 22.30 -32.65 -18.96
N ILE A 41 23.17 -31.66 -18.72
CA ILE A 41 22.89 -30.59 -17.76
C ILE A 41 21.64 -29.81 -18.18
N THR A 42 20.71 -29.60 -17.24
CA THR A 42 19.53 -28.79 -17.51
C THR A 42 19.91 -27.31 -17.56
N GLN A 43 19.20 -26.54 -18.40
CA GLN A 43 19.45 -25.11 -18.59
C GLN A 43 19.39 -24.32 -17.27
N GLU A 44 18.49 -24.70 -16.36
CA GLU A 44 18.37 -24.09 -15.03
C GLU A 44 19.62 -24.35 -14.17
N ALA A 45 20.11 -25.59 -14.14
CA ALA A 45 21.32 -25.95 -13.39
C ALA A 45 22.58 -25.30 -13.97
N LEU A 46 22.64 -25.17 -15.31
CA LEU A 46 23.72 -24.46 -16.00
C LEU A 46 23.73 -22.97 -15.60
N SER A 47 22.55 -22.34 -15.61
CA SER A 47 22.38 -20.92 -15.27
C SER A 47 22.77 -20.63 -13.81
N VAL A 48 22.38 -21.49 -12.86
CA VAL A 48 22.75 -21.33 -11.44
C VAL A 48 24.26 -21.50 -11.22
N LYS A 49 24.90 -22.43 -11.93
CA LYS A 49 26.34 -22.67 -11.79
C LYS A 49 27.20 -21.62 -12.50
N GLY A 50 26.80 -21.17 -13.69
CA GLY A 50 27.54 -20.19 -14.48
C GLY A 50 27.35 -18.75 -14.01
N LEU A 51 26.20 -18.45 -13.41
CA LEU A 51 25.94 -17.16 -12.78
C LEU A 51 26.36 -17.21 -11.31
N LYS A 52 27.60 -16.79 -11.03
CA LYS A 52 28.02 -16.56 -9.64
C LYS A 52 27.08 -15.54 -9.00
N ALA A 53 26.41 -15.92 -7.92
CA ALA A 53 25.68 -14.97 -7.08
C ALA A 53 26.66 -13.86 -6.67
N ARG A 54 26.48 -12.66 -7.23
CA ARG A 54 27.21 -11.48 -6.76
C ARG A 54 26.61 -11.12 -5.40
N SER A 55 27.24 -11.57 -4.32
CA SER A 55 26.98 -11.00 -3.01
C SER A 55 27.42 -9.54 -3.02
N GLY A 56 26.45 -8.62 -3.09
CA GLY A 56 26.70 -7.18 -3.16
C GLY A 56 25.42 -6.38 -3.41
N TYR A 57 25.35 -5.20 -2.81
CA TYR A 57 24.26 -4.25 -3.02
C TYR A 57 24.30 -3.73 -4.46
N VAL A 58 23.40 -4.20 -5.33
CA VAL A 58 23.35 -3.76 -6.72
C VAL A 58 22.69 -2.38 -6.81
N LYS A 59 23.48 -1.31 -6.73
CA LYS A 59 23.01 0.04 -7.09
C LYS A 59 22.55 0.02 -8.55
N GLY A 60 21.23 0.14 -8.78
CA GLY A 60 20.64 0.20 -10.12
C GLY A 60 19.66 -0.92 -10.46
N LEU A 61 19.55 -1.96 -9.63
CA LEU A 61 18.33 -2.76 -9.58
C LEU A 61 17.35 -1.97 -8.72
N SER A 62 16.54 -1.12 -9.31
CA SER A 62 15.45 -0.43 -8.63
C SER A 62 14.33 -1.41 -8.22
N ILE A 63 14.69 -2.52 -7.56
CA ILE A 63 13.83 -3.06 -6.51
C ILE A 63 13.96 -2.04 -5.39
N ARG A 64 13.18 -0.97 -5.50
CA ARG A 64 12.86 -0.13 -4.37
C ARG A 64 12.46 -1.13 -3.27
N PRO A 65 13.21 -1.22 -2.14
CA PRO A 65 12.67 -1.91 -0.98
C PRO A 65 11.28 -1.30 -0.81
N SER A 66 10.22 -2.09 -0.90
CA SER A 66 8.86 -1.57 -0.76
C SER A 66 8.86 -0.78 0.54
N THR A 67 8.89 0.56 0.45
CA THR A 67 8.77 1.44 1.59
C THR A 67 7.30 1.43 1.97
N SER A 68 6.86 0.27 2.45
CA SER A 68 5.56 0.02 3.03
C SER A 68 5.73 -0.99 4.17
N ILE A 69 6.85 -0.90 4.89
CA ILE A 69 6.77 -1.06 6.34
C ILE A 69 6.49 0.37 6.81
N ARG A 70 5.22 0.68 7.02
CA ARG A 70 4.88 1.81 7.88
C ARG A 70 5.40 1.41 9.25
N THR A 71 6.63 1.79 9.58
CA THR A 71 6.98 1.97 10.98
C THR A 71 5.96 2.99 11.46
N VAL A 72 4.92 2.51 12.12
CA VAL A 72 3.96 3.38 12.79
C VAL A 72 4.79 4.09 13.85
N ASN A 73 5.27 5.29 13.51
CA ASN A 73 5.88 6.18 14.48
C ASN A 73 4.86 6.29 15.62
N GLY A 74 5.22 5.90 16.85
CA GLY A 74 4.28 5.88 17.97
C GLY A 74 3.57 7.22 18.15
N GLU A 75 4.26 8.32 17.83
CA GLU A 75 3.72 9.69 17.79
C GLU A 75 2.55 9.88 16.80
N TYR A 76 2.55 9.18 15.67
CA TYR A 76 1.46 9.24 14.70
C TYR A 76 0.23 8.46 15.21
N VAL A 77 0.45 7.34 15.90
CA VAL A 77 -0.65 6.57 16.51
C VAL A 77 -1.28 7.37 17.64
N THR A 78 -0.49 7.92 18.56
CA THR A 78 -1.00 8.73 19.67
C THR A 78 -1.72 10.00 19.17
N HIS A 79 -1.22 10.63 18.11
CA HIS A 79 -1.91 11.76 17.49
C HIS A 79 -3.28 11.36 16.91
N LEU A 80 -3.37 10.21 16.25
CA LEU A 80 -4.64 9.70 15.73
C LEU A 80 -5.62 9.31 16.83
N GLU A 81 -5.14 8.69 17.90
CA GLU A 81 -5.95 8.34 19.07
C GLU A 81 -6.57 9.58 19.72
N GLY A 82 -5.79 10.65 19.91
CA GLY A 82 -6.31 11.93 20.42
C GLY A 82 -7.39 12.53 19.51
N LYS A 83 -7.21 12.47 18.19
CA LYS A 83 -8.23 12.95 17.24
C LYS A 83 -9.51 12.12 17.26
N VAL A 84 -9.40 10.81 17.45
CA VAL A 84 -10.56 9.92 17.57
C VAL A 84 -11.33 10.23 18.84
N GLN A 85 -10.64 10.45 19.96
CA GLN A 85 -11.27 10.83 21.21
C GLN A 85 -12.00 12.17 21.12
N GLU A 86 -11.36 13.20 20.56
CA GLU A 86 -11.99 14.52 20.36
C GLU A 86 -13.24 14.43 19.49
N GLN A 87 -13.23 13.59 18.44
CA GLN A 87 -14.41 13.36 17.61
C GLN A 87 -15.51 12.63 18.38
N ALA A 88 -15.17 11.65 19.22
CA ALA A 88 -16.15 10.93 20.03
C ALA A 88 -16.88 11.88 21.01
N GLU A 89 -16.14 12.78 21.67
CA GLU A 89 -16.71 13.79 22.56
C GLU A 89 -17.66 14.74 21.82
N LYS A 90 -17.26 15.23 20.64
CA LYS A 90 -18.13 16.08 19.79
C LYS A 90 -19.40 15.37 19.33
N ILE A 91 -19.30 14.09 18.97
CA ILE A 91 -20.47 13.30 18.57
C ILE A 91 -21.42 13.13 19.74
N GLN A 92 -20.89 12.88 20.94
CA GLN A 92 -21.71 12.77 22.15
C GLN A 92 -22.45 14.07 22.46
N GLU A 93 -21.75 15.20 22.47
CA GLU A 93 -22.35 16.52 22.71
C GLU A 93 -23.46 16.83 21.68
N GLN A 94 -23.22 16.52 20.41
CA GLN A 94 -24.23 16.68 19.36
C GLN A 94 -25.45 15.77 19.58
N ALA A 95 -25.24 14.53 20.01
CA ALA A 95 -26.32 13.59 20.29
C ALA A 95 -27.23 14.10 21.43
N GLU A 96 -26.63 14.60 22.52
CA GLU A 96 -27.35 15.22 23.64
C GLU A 96 -28.12 16.47 23.18
N GLY A 97 -27.52 17.30 22.32
CA GLY A 97 -28.18 18.45 21.72
C GLY A 97 -29.39 18.09 20.85
N ILE A 98 -29.29 17.03 20.05
CA ILE A 98 -30.38 16.52 19.22
C ILE A 98 -31.52 15.98 20.10
N GLU A 99 -31.19 15.24 21.17
CA GLU A 99 -32.20 14.72 22.11
C GLU A 99 -32.97 15.86 22.78
N ALA A 100 -32.26 16.88 23.27
CA ALA A 100 -32.89 18.06 23.88
C ALA A 100 -33.78 18.82 22.89
N ALA A 101 -33.36 18.94 21.63
CA ALA A 101 -34.16 19.55 20.57
C ALA A 101 -35.42 18.74 20.26
N ASN A 102 -35.31 17.42 20.17
CA ASN A 102 -36.45 16.52 19.91
C ASN A 102 -37.49 16.60 21.03
N ASN A 103 -37.06 16.63 22.29
CA ASN A 103 -37.96 16.80 23.43
C ASN A 103 -38.74 18.13 23.36
N LYS A 104 -38.08 19.23 22.97
CA LYS A 104 -38.75 20.53 22.77
C LYS A 104 -39.75 20.50 21.62
N ILE A 105 -39.40 19.86 20.50
CA ILE A 105 -40.31 19.71 19.35
C ILE A 105 -41.56 18.92 19.75
N GLU A 106 -41.39 17.86 20.56
CA GLU A 106 -42.50 17.04 21.01
C GLU A 106 -43.46 17.82 21.94
N GLU A 107 -42.93 18.62 22.87
CA GLU A 107 -43.76 19.50 23.70
C GLU A 107 -44.47 20.58 22.87
N GLN A 108 -43.80 21.13 21.85
CA GLN A 108 -44.43 22.07 20.90
C GLN A 108 -45.56 21.39 20.10
N ARG A 109 -45.40 20.12 19.70
CA ARG A 109 -46.45 19.36 19.01
C ARG A 109 -47.67 19.14 19.90
N LYS A 110 -47.46 18.78 21.17
CA LYS A 110 -48.56 18.61 22.14
C LYS A 110 -49.33 19.90 22.37
N THR A 111 -48.62 21.01 22.57
CA THR A 111 -49.25 22.32 22.76
C THR A 111 -50.02 22.75 21.51
N LEU A 112 -49.44 22.58 20.32
CA LEU A 112 -50.13 22.85 19.06
C LEU A 112 -51.39 22.00 18.89
N ALA A 113 -51.32 20.70 19.19
CA ALA A 113 -52.47 19.80 19.11
C ALA A 113 -53.59 20.22 20.08
N SER A 114 -53.23 20.65 21.30
CA SER A 114 -54.18 21.17 22.28
C SER A 114 -54.88 22.45 21.79
N VAL A 115 -54.12 23.40 21.25
CA VAL A 115 -54.66 24.64 20.68
C VAL A 115 -55.58 24.35 19.49
N MET A 116 -55.18 23.45 18.59
CA MET A 116 -56.02 23.04 17.45
C MET A 116 -57.32 22.39 17.91
N ALA A 117 -57.27 21.53 18.93
CA ALA A 117 -58.48 20.91 19.49
C ALA A 117 -59.42 21.96 20.10
N PHE A 118 -58.88 22.94 20.83
CA PHE A 118 -59.65 24.05 21.38
C PHE A 118 -60.33 24.88 20.29
N LEU A 119 -59.59 25.28 19.24
CA LEU A 119 -60.14 26.06 18.14
C LEU A 119 -61.23 25.31 17.36
N LYS A 120 -61.09 24.00 17.17
CA LYS A 120 -62.14 23.15 16.58
C LYS A 120 -63.41 23.15 17.43
N GLN A 121 -63.30 23.11 18.77
CA GLN A 121 -64.47 23.21 19.66
C GLN A 121 -65.17 24.57 19.56
N GLN A 122 -64.42 25.64 19.28
CA GLN A 122 -64.96 26.98 19.04
C GLN A 122 -65.58 27.15 17.63
N GLY A 123 -65.63 26.09 16.83
CA GLY A 123 -66.20 26.11 15.47
C GLY A 123 -65.25 26.62 14.40
N PHE A 124 -63.95 26.77 14.70
CA PHE A 124 -62.95 27.14 13.71
C PHE A 124 -62.57 25.93 12.84
N THR A 125 -63.03 25.94 11.59
CA THR A 125 -62.68 24.96 10.56
C THR A 125 -61.83 25.63 9.48
N GLY A 126 -60.60 26.00 9.83
CA GLY A 126 -59.56 26.44 8.89
C GLY A 126 -58.58 25.31 8.65
#